data_AF-A0A6G1AQ19-F1
#
_entry.id   AF-A0A6G1AQ19-F1
#
_cell.length_a   1.000
_cell.length_b   1.000
_cell.length_c   1.000
_cell.angle_alpha   90.00
_cell.angle_beta   90.00
_cell.angle_gamma   90.00
#
_symmetry.space_group_name_H-M   'P 1'
#
loop_
_entity.id
_entity.type
_entity.pdbx_description
1 polymer ?
#
loop_
_entity_poly.entity_id
_entity_poly.type
_entity_poly.pdbx_seq_one_letter_code
_entity_poly.pdbx_strand_id
1 'polypeptide(L)'
;MMKQKNSPPKKFQEELTAKEQLKTDICKITEQEFRTIVIKLIAGLEKGMEDIRKTIATKTMELKNSCDELQNAINEMQNKTEASNAWIEEAKRRISDLEDTIIEKEVAEKKRDKLTQEHERRVRELSNTIKQNNIRIIGIPEEEERGKGTEGVLEQIIAENFPNL
;
A
#
# COMPACT_ATOMS: atom_id res chain seq x y z
N MET A 1 -7.24 89.08 10.91
CA MET A 1 -6.95 88.08 9.86
C MET A 1 -5.45 88.00 9.66
N MET A 2 -4.78 87.01 10.26
CA MET A 2 -3.35 86.76 10.05
C MET A 2 -3.23 85.59 9.06
N LYS A 3 -2.70 85.84 7.85
CA LYS A 3 -2.42 84.78 6.87
C LYS A 3 -1.22 83.96 7.36
N GLN A 4 -1.44 82.73 7.81
CA GLN A 4 -0.35 81.77 8.03
C GLN A 4 0.19 81.33 6.66
N LYS A 5 1.45 81.65 6.39
CA LYS A 5 2.21 81.12 5.25
C LYS A 5 2.60 79.68 5.58
N ASN A 6 2.06 78.71 4.86
CA ASN A 6 2.53 77.33 4.91
C ASN A 6 3.90 77.23 4.24
N SER A 7 4.93 76.89 5.00
CA SER A 7 6.27 76.55 4.48
C SER A 7 6.27 75.19 3.78
N PRO A 8 7.11 74.97 2.76
CA PRO A 8 7.25 73.66 2.12
C PRO A 8 7.68 72.58 3.13
N PRO A 9 7.25 71.32 2.98
CA PRO A 9 7.61 70.25 3.89
C PRO A 9 9.13 70.02 3.93
N LYS A 10 9.71 69.91 5.14
CA LYS A 10 11.17 69.79 5.41
C LYS A 10 11.92 68.81 4.50
N LYS A 11 11.31 67.66 4.17
CA LYS A 11 11.91 66.65 3.27
C LYS A 11 12.21 67.16 1.86
N PHE A 12 11.36 68.03 1.31
CA PHE A 12 11.57 68.60 -0.03
C PHE A 12 12.74 69.61 -0.03
N GLN A 13 12.85 70.38 1.07
CA GLN A 13 13.96 71.33 1.23
C GLN A 13 15.29 70.59 1.46
N GLU A 14 15.32 69.53 2.26
CA GLU A 14 16.53 68.73 2.48
C GLU A 14 17.03 68.07 1.19
N GLU A 15 16.14 67.51 0.37
CA GLU A 15 16.52 66.88 -0.91
C GLU A 15 17.00 67.91 -1.95
N LEU A 16 16.40 69.11 -1.98
CA LEU A 16 16.87 70.24 -2.78
C LEU A 16 18.25 70.72 -2.31
N THR A 17 18.44 70.86 -0.99
CA THR A 17 19.70 71.34 -0.39
C THR A 17 20.84 70.35 -0.63
N ALA A 18 20.56 69.04 -0.52
CA ALA A 18 21.53 67.98 -0.81
C ALA A 18 21.93 67.96 -2.29
N LYS A 19 20.97 68.14 -3.21
CA LYS A 19 21.25 68.23 -4.65
C LYS A 19 22.03 69.51 -5.01
N GLU A 20 21.75 70.63 -4.34
CA GLU A 20 22.47 71.90 -4.53
C GLU A 20 23.90 71.82 -3.99
N GLN A 21 24.11 71.23 -2.81
CA GLN A 21 25.46 70.98 -2.27
C GLN A 21 26.28 70.09 -3.19
N LEU A 22 25.71 68.98 -3.68
CA LEU A 22 26.36 68.12 -4.67
C LEU A 22 26.79 68.90 -5.92
N LYS A 23 25.91 69.80 -6.40
CA LYS A 23 26.18 70.64 -7.58
C LYS A 23 27.30 71.66 -7.34
N THR A 24 27.37 72.20 -6.13
CA THR A 24 28.38 73.20 -5.73
C THR A 24 29.76 72.55 -5.53
N ASP A 25 29.78 71.32 -5.01
CA ASP A 25 31.00 70.56 -4.78
C ASP A 25 31.58 69.96 -6.08
N ILE A 26 30.72 69.59 -7.04
CA ILE A 26 31.14 69.22 -8.41
C ILE A 26 31.78 70.42 -9.15
N CYS A 27 31.34 71.65 -8.90
CA CYS A 27 31.94 72.85 -9.50
C CYS A 27 33.32 73.23 -8.91
N LYS A 28 33.75 72.63 -7.80
CA LYS A 28 35.02 72.94 -7.11
C LYS A 28 36.15 71.96 -7.41
N ILE A 29 35.84 70.80 -8.00
CA ILE A 29 36.82 69.77 -8.38
C ILE A 29 37.37 70.02 -9.79
N THR A 30 38.63 69.68 -9.99
CA THR A 30 39.25 69.74 -11.31
C THR A 30 38.73 68.61 -12.22
N GLU A 31 38.78 68.81 -13.53
CA GLU A 31 38.40 67.80 -14.54
C GLU A 31 39.16 66.47 -14.33
N GLN A 32 40.42 66.52 -13.88
CA GLN A 32 41.23 65.34 -13.60
C GLN A 32 40.72 64.55 -12.39
N GLU A 33 40.31 65.25 -11.32
CA GLU A 33 39.72 64.63 -10.13
C GLU A 33 38.37 64.00 -10.45
N PHE A 34 37.54 64.69 -11.23
CA PHE A 34 36.26 64.15 -11.71
C PHE A 34 36.45 62.86 -12.50
N ARG A 35 37.34 62.86 -13.51
CA ARG A 35 37.67 61.65 -14.29
C ARG A 35 38.15 60.50 -13.41
N THR A 36 39.00 60.79 -12.42
CA THR A 36 39.50 59.79 -11.48
C THR A 36 38.38 59.16 -10.65
N ILE A 37 37.43 59.96 -10.17
CA ILE A 37 36.26 59.48 -9.42
C ILE A 37 35.39 58.60 -10.32
N VAL A 38 35.09 59.04 -11.55
CA VAL A 38 34.28 58.27 -12.51
C VAL A 38 34.93 56.92 -12.82
N ILE A 39 36.24 56.89 -13.10
CA ILE A 39 36.98 55.64 -13.37
C ILE A 39 36.90 54.69 -12.17
N LYS A 40 37.08 55.20 -10.94
CA LYS A 40 36.98 54.37 -9.72
C LYS A 40 35.57 53.80 -9.53
N LEU A 41 34.53 54.58 -9.81
CA LEU A 41 33.14 54.11 -9.73
C LEU A 41 32.85 53.01 -10.77
N ILE A 42 33.28 53.21 -12.02
CA ILE A 42 33.11 52.22 -13.09
C ILE A 42 33.84 50.92 -12.74
N ALA A 43 35.11 51.00 -12.33
CA ALA A 43 35.89 49.82 -11.93
C ALA A 43 35.27 49.08 -10.74
N GLY A 44 34.68 49.82 -9.79
CA GLY A 44 33.93 49.24 -8.67
C GLY A 44 32.68 48.48 -9.12
N LEU A 45 31.92 49.05 -10.05
CA LEU A 45 30.74 48.41 -10.66
C LEU A 45 31.14 47.16 -11.46
N GLU A 46 32.18 47.24 -12.29
CA GLU A 46 32.69 46.11 -13.05
C GLU A 46 33.08 44.94 -12.14
N LYS A 47 33.78 45.22 -11.04
CA LYS A 47 34.14 44.20 -10.05
C LYS A 47 32.90 43.58 -9.39
N GLY A 48 31.93 44.40 -8.97
CA GLY A 48 30.68 43.92 -8.38
C GLY A 48 29.86 43.06 -9.34
N MET A 49 29.78 43.45 -10.62
CA MET A 49 29.13 42.66 -11.67
C MET A 49 29.83 41.33 -11.89
N GLU A 50 31.16 41.29 -11.86
CA GLU A 50 31.92 40.06 -11.99
C GLU A 50 31.67 39.09 -10.82
N ASP A 51 31.63 39.60 -9.59
CA ASP A 51 31.35 38.79 -8.40
C ASP A 51 29.91 38.23 -8.42
N ILE A 52 28.93 39.04 -8.85
CA ILE A 52 27.55 38.61 -9.05
C ILE A 52 27.47 37.54 -10.14
N ARG A 53 28.16 37.74 -11.27
CA ARG A 53 28.19 36.80 -12.39
C ARG A 53 28.72 35.43 -11.97
N LYS A 54 29.82 35.41 -11.21
CA LYS A 54 30.39 34.18 -10.65
C LYS A 54 29.41 33.51 -9.70
N THR A 55 28.80 34.27 -8.79
CA THR A 55 27.82 33.74 -7.83
C THR A 55 26.60 33.12 -8.53
N ILE A 56 26.08 33.78 -9.58
CA ILE A 56 24.98 33.25 -10.39
C ILE A 56 25.42 31.97 -11.10
N ALA A 57 26.58 31.97 -11.76
CA ALA A 57 27.08 30.80 -12.48
C ALA A 57 27.22 29.58 -11.57
N THR A 58 27.81 29.75 -10.38
CA THR A 58 27.95 28.68 -9.40
C THR A 58 26.60 28.14 -8.94
N LYS A 59 25.68 29.03 -8.53
CA LYS A 59 24.33 28.61 -8.08
C LYS A 59 23.53 27.95 -9.20
N THR A 60 23.64 28.42 -10.44
CA THR A 60 23.01 27.79 -11.60
C THR A 60 23.54 26.38 -11.83
N MET A 61 24.84 26.17 -11.67
CA MET A 61 25.46 24.84 -11.81
C MET A 61 25.01 23.89 -10.70
N GLU A 62 24.96 24.35 -9.44
CA GLU A 62 24.45 23.57 -8.31
C GLU A 62 22.98 23.16 -8.48
N LEU A 63 22.12 24.11 -8.87
CA LEU A 63 20.71 23.84 -9.13
C LEU A 63 20.51 22.85 -10.27
N LYS A 64 21.33 22.95 -11.32
CA LYS A 64 21.28 22.01 -12.45
C LYS A 64 21.62 20.59 -12.00
N ASN A 65 22.72 20.42 -11.27
CA ASN A 65 23.12 19.11 -10.76
C ASN A 65 22.03 18.51 -9.86
N SER A 66 21.46 19.32 -8.96
CA SER A 66 20.36 18.88 -8.10
C SER A 66 19.12 18.47 -8.91
N CYS A 67 18.80 19.21 -9.97
CA CYS A 67 17.69 18.88 -10.86
C CYS A 67 17.92 17.54 -11.60
N ASP A 68 19.15 17.29 -12.07
CA ASP A 68 19.53 16.04 -12.73
C ASP A 68 19.43 14.83 -11.78
N GLU A 69 19.85 15.00 -10.51
CA GLU A 69 19.69 13.98 -9.47
C GLU A 69 18.22 13.66 -9.18
N LEU A 70 17.37 14.70 -9.07
CA LEU A 70 15.93 14.52 -8.87
C LEU A 70 15.28 13.82 -10.06
N GLN A 71 15.68 14.16 -11.29
CA GLN A 71 15.17 13.51 -12.50
C GLN A 71 15.51 12.01 -12.51
N ASN A 72 16.73 11.64 -12.12
CA ASN A 72 17.12 10.24 -12.00
C ASN A 72 16.29 9.50 -10.94
N ALA A 73 16.09 10.11 -9.77
CA ALA A 73 15.27 9.53 -8.71
C ALA A 73 13.80 9.34 -9.16
N ILE A 74 13.24 10.29 -9.91
CA ILE A 74 11.88 10.18 -10.48
C ILE A 74 11.81 8.99 -11.45
N ASN A 75 12.78 8.85 -12.36
CA ASN A 75 12.81 7.75 -13.32
C ASN A 75 12.92 6.39 -12.62
N GLU A 76 13.74 6.27 -11.57
CA GLU A 76 13.81 5.03 -10.77
C GLU A 76 12.48 4.70 -10.08
N MET A 77 11.80 5.70 -9.53
CA MET A 77 10.48 5.51 -8.91
C MET A 77 9.43 5.07 -9.93
N GLN A 78 9.45 5.65 -11.14
CA GLN A 78 8.55 5.25 -12.24
C GLN A 78 8.77 3.78 -12.60
N ASN A 79 10.02 3.37 -12.82
CA ASN A 79 10.35 1.97 -13.13
C ASN A 79 9.89 0.99 -12.04
N LYS A 80 10.09 1.33 -10.76
CA LYS A 80 9.63 0.50 -9.62
C LYS A 80 8.11 0.42 -9.56
N THR A 81 7.42 1.52 -9.88
CA THR A 81 5.95 1.59 -9.90
C THR A 81 5.39 0.73 -11.03
N GLU A 82 5.97 0.80 -12.23
CA GLU A 82 5.59 -0.05 -13.36
C GLU A 82 5.81 -1.54 -13.07
N ALA A 83 6.95 -1.90 -12.48
CA ALA A 83 7.22 -3.27 -12.04
C ALA A 83 6.19 -3.77 -11.00
N SER A 84 5.83 -2.91 -10.04
CA SER A 84 4.82 -3.23 -9.03
C SER A 84 3.44 -3.41 -9.66
N ASN A 85 3.07 -2.56 -10.62
CA ASN A 85 1.80 -2.69 -11.35
C ASN A 85 1.73 -3.99 -12.15
N ALA A 86 2.80 -4.37 -12.85
CA ALA A 86 2.84 -5.64 -13.58
C ALA A 86 2.66 -6.84 -12.64
N TRP A 87 3.32 -6.82 -11.48
CA TRP A 87 3.16 -7.86 -10.47
C TRP A 87 1.74 -7.92 -9.89
N ILE A 88 1.10 -6.77 -9.66
CA ILE A 88 -0.29 -6.70 -9.20
C ILE A 88 -1.25 -7.31 -10.24
N GLU A 89 -1.08 -7.00 -11.52
CA GLU A 89 -1.93 -7.56 -12.58
C GLU A 89 -1.74 -9.08 -12.73
N GLU A 90 -0.51 -9.58 -12.57
CA GLU A 90 -0.24 -11.01 -12.50
C GLU A 90 -0.95 -11.67 -11.30
N ALA A 91 -0.85 -11.06 -10.12
CA ALA A 91 -1.50 -11.57 -8.91
C ALA A 91 -3.03 -11.60 -9.05
N LYS A 92 -3.63 -10.56 -9.64
CA LYS A 92 -5.08 -10.50 -9.93
C LYS A 92 -5.52 -11.65 -10.84
N ARG A 93 -4.77 -11.92 -11.91
CA ARG A 93 -5.09 -13.04 -12.82
C ARG A 93 -5.04 -14.38 -12.09
N ARG A 94 -3.99 -14.62 -11.32
CA ARG A 94 -3.86 -15.85 -10.51
C ARG A 94 -4.99 -16.01 -9.49
N ILE A 95 -5.45 -14.91 -8.89
CA ILE A 95 -6.61 -14.94 -7.98
C ILE A 95 -7.88 -15.32 -8.75
N SER A 96 -8.12 -14.73 -9.92
CA SER A 96 -9.26 -15.08 -10.77
C SER A 96 -9.27 -16.57 -11.14
N ASP A 97 -8.13 -17.13 -11.55
CA ASP A 97 -8.02 -18.55 -11.90
C ASP A 97 -8.30 -19.46 -10.69
N LEU A 98 -7.88 -19.03 -9.49
CA LEU A 98 -8.14 -19.75 -8.25
C LEU A 98 -9.62 -19.67 -7.83
N GLU A 99 -10.27 -18.53 -8.02
CA GLU A 99 -11.71 -18.36 -7.76
C GLU A 99 -12.53 -19.33 -8.60
N ASP A 100 -12.26 -19.43 -9.90
CA ASP A 100 -12.91 -20.38 -10.80
C ASP A 100 -12.65 -21.84 -10.35
N THR A 101 -11.40 -22.16 -10.03
CA THR A 101 -11.03 -23.50 -9.54
C THR A 101 -11.74 -23.87 -8.23
N ILE A 102 -11.94 -22.92 -7.32
CA ILE A 102 -12.65 -23.15 -6.06
C ILE A 102 -14.11 -23.48 -6.34
N ILE A 103 -14.77 -22.73 -7.22
CA ILE A 103 -16.17 -22.96 -7.59
C ILE A 103 -16.34 -24.37 -8.19
N GLU A 104 -15.45 -24.78 -9.09
CA GLU A 104 -15.46 -26.13 -9.66
C GLU A 104 -15.32 -27.23 -8.59
N LYS A 105 -14.40 -27.04 -7.64
CA LYS A 105 -14.18 -27.97 -6.54
C LYS A 105 -15.39 -28.08 -5.63
N GLU A 106 -16.04 -26.98 -5.30
CA GLU A 106 -17.27 -26.98 -4.49
C GLU A 106 -18.40 -27.77 -5.16
N VAL A 107 -18.56 -27.60 -6.48
CA VAL A 107 -19.56 -28.36 -7.26
C VAL A 107 -19.22 -29.86 -7.25
N ALA A 108 -17.96 -30.21 -7.47
CA ALA A 108 -17.50 -31.60 -7.43
C ALA A 108 -17.66 -32.22 -6.04
N GLU A 109 -17.39 -31.48 -4.98
CA GLU A 109 -17.58 -31.89 -3.60
C GLU A 109 -19.04 -32.18 -3.27
N LYS A 110 -19.94 -31.24 -3.57
CA LYS A 110 -21.39 -31.46 -3.40
C LYS A 110 -21.89 -32.70 -4.11
N LYS A 111 -21.32 -33.03 -5.28
CA LYS A 111 -21.65 -34.27 -6.00
C LYS A 111 -21.12 -35.51 -5.29
N ARG A 112 -19.87 -35.47 -4.80
CA ARG A 112 -19.27 -36.56 -4.01
C ARG A 112 -20.07 -36.82 -2.74
N ASP A 113 -20.46 -35.78 -2.01
CA ASP A 113 -21.21 -35.89 -0.76
C ASP A 113 -22.57 -36.57 -0.96
N LYS A 114 -23.32 -36.17 -2.00
CA LYS A 114 -24.58 -36.83 -2.37
C LYS A 114 -24.38 -38.31 -2.67
N LEU A 115 -23.31 -38.66 -3.40
CA LEU A 115 -23.00 -40.05 -3.72
C LEU A 115 -22.64 -40.84 -2.46
N THR A 116 -21.84 -40.26 -1.56
CA THR A 116 -21.47 -40.87 -0.28
C THR A 116 -22.70 -41.12 0.58
N GLN A 117 -23.60 -40.15 0.73
CA GLN A 117 -24.85 -40.30 1.49
C GLN A 117 -25.72 -41.43 0.93
N GLU A 118 -25.83 -41.52 -0.40
CA GLU A 118 -26.57 -42.59 -1.06
C GLU A 118 -25.90 -43.97 -0.88
N HIS A 119 -24.58 -44.04 -0.92
CA HIS A 119 -23.83 -45.28 -0.66
C HIS A 119 -24.03 -45.74 0.79
N GLU A 120 -23.92 -44.83 1.75
CA GLU A 120 -24.16 -45.14 3.16
C GLU A 120 -25.58 -45.64 3.41
N ARG A 121 -26.59 -45.00 2.78
CA ARG A 121 -27.98 -45.45 2.86
C ARG A 121 -28.13 -46.88 2.35
N ARG A 122 -27.58 -47.18 1.17
CA ARG A 122 -27.60 -48.53 0.58
C ARG A 122 -26.88 -49.56 1.45
N VAL A 123 -25.74 -49.21 2.04
CA VAL A 123 -25.02 -50.10 2.97
C VAL A 123 -25.86 -50.40 4.22
N ARG A 124 -26.53 -49.39 4.79
CA ARG A 124 -27.45 -49.61 5.93
C ARG A 124 -28.60 -50.52 5.54
N GLU A 125 -29.22 -50.31 4.38
CA GLU A 125 -30.31 -51.15 3.88
C GLU A 125 -29.85 -52.61 3.69
N LEU A 126 -28.72 -52.83 3.01
CA LEU A 126 -28.17 -54.17 2.83
C LEU A 126 -27.83 -54.84 4.17
N SER A 127 -27.23 -54.11 5.11
CA SER A 127 -26.96 -54.64 6.46
C SER A 127 -28.25 -55.04 7.16
N ASN A 128 -29.33 -54.25 7.02
CA ASN A 128 -30.62 -54.59 7.61
C ASN A 128 -31.24 -55.81 6.94
N THR A 129 -31.17 -55.92 5.61
CA THR A 129 -31.64 -57.11 4.87
C THR A 129 -30.90 -58.37 5.30
N ILE A 130 -29.57 -58.32 5.40
CA ILE A 130 -28.76 -59.48 5.83
C ILE A 130 -29.10 -59.90 7.25
N LYS A 131 -29.42 -58.95 8.14
CA LYS A 131 -29.73 -59.22 9.55
C LYS A 131 -31.22 -59.44 9.82
N GLN A 132 -32.08 -59.40 8.81
CA GLN A 132 -33.54 -59.40 8.99
C GLN A 132 -34.04 -60.63 9.77
N ASN A 133 -33.43 -61.79 9.57
CA ASN A 133 -33.80 -63.04 10.23
C ASN A 133 -32.91 -63.39 11.42
N ASN A 134 -31.97 -62.51 11.78
CA ASN A 134 -31.04 -62.77 12.89
C ASN A 134 -31.71 -62.38 14.21
N ILE A 135 -31.77 -63.32 15.15
CA ILE A 135 -32.22 -63.08 16.52
C ILE A 135 -30.99 -62.97 17.43
N ARG A 136 -30.96 -61.94 18.28
CA ARG A 136 -29.89 -61.76 19.28
C ARG A 136 -30.42 -62.13 20.66
N ILE A 137 -29.94 -63.25 21.19
CA ILE A 137 -30.23 -63.71 22.56
C ILE A 137 -29.10 -63.22 23.47
N ILE A 138 -29.43 -62.56 24.59
CA ILE A 138 -28.49 -61.96 25.53
C ILE A 138 -28.79 -62.52 26.93
N GLY A 139 -27.77 -62.64 27.78
CA GLY A 139 -27.92 -63.11 29.16
C GLY A 139 -27.77 -64.61 29.34
N ILE A 140 -27.27 -65.32 28.33
CA ILE A 140 -26.93 -66.75 28.43
C ILE A 140 -25.65 -66.91 29.26
N PRO A 141 -25.67 -67.71 30.35
CA PRO A 141 -24.46 -68.04 31.09
C PRO A 141 -23.48 -68.83 30.21
N GLU A 142 -22.21 -68.40 30.16
CA GLU A 142 -21.19 -69.06 29.31
C GLU A 142 -21.01 -70.56 29.62
N GLU A 143 -21.20 -70.96 30.89
CA GLU A 143 -21.13 -72.36 31.32
C GLU A 143 -22.26 -73.22 30.71
N GLU A 144 -23.45 -72.63 30.58
CA GLU A 144 -24.61 -73.29 30.01
C GLU A 144 -24.48 -73.44 28.49
N GLU A 145 -23.99 -72.38 27.82
CA GLU A 145 -23.64 -72.44 26.40
C GLU A 145 -22.51 -73.44 26.12
N ARG A 146 -21.46 -73.48 26.97
CA ARG A 146 -20.35 -74.44 26.81
C ARG A 146 -20.77 -75.88 27.08
N GLY A 147 -21.71 -76.11 28.00
CA GLY A 147 -22.19 -77.44 28.37
C GLY A 147 -23.14 -78.05 27.35
N LYS A 148 -24.13 -77.28 26.87
CA LYS A 148 -25.20 -77.76 25.98
C LYS A 148 -24.97 -77.41 24.51
N GLY A 149 -24.04 -76.50 24.21
CA GLY A 149 -23.87 -75.90 22.90
C GLY A 149 -24.94 -74.83 22.60
N THR A 150 -24.69 -74.00 21.58
CA THR A 150 -25.60 -72.91 21.19
C THR A 150 -26.98 -73.41 20.75
N GLU A 151 -27.02 -74.50 20.01
CA GLU A 151 -28.27 -75.13 19.55
C GLU A 151 -29.06 -75.73 20.71
N GLY A 152 -28.39 -76.45 21.63
CA GLY A 152 -29.05 -77.02 22.81
C GLY A 152 -29.62 -75.96 23.76
N VAL A 153 -28.93 -74.82 23.91
CA VAL A 153 -29.48 -73.67 24.66
C VAL A 153 -30.71 -73.08 23.95
N LEU A 154 -30.69 -72.96 22.61
CA LEU A 154 -31.83 -72.45 21.85
C LEU A 154 -33.05 -73.37 21.96
N GLU A 155 -32.87 -74.68 21.82
CA GLU A 155 -33.94 -75.67 21.97
C GLU A 155 -34.61 -75.60 23.34
N GLN A 156 -33.81 -75.48 24.40
CA GLN A 156 -34.33 -75.32 25.77
C GLN A 156 -35.14 -74.03 25.91
N ILE A 157 -34.64 -72.90 25.40
CA ILE A 157 -35.37 -71.63 25.43
C ILE A 157 -36.72 -71.74 24.72
N ILE A 158 -36.77 -72.41 23.56
CA ILE A 158 -38.02 -72.63 22.81
C ILE A 158 -38.97 -73.52 23.62
N ALA A 159 -38.52 -74.64 24.15
CA ALA A 159 -39.35 -75.57 24.91
C ALA A 159 -39.92 -74.95 26.20
N GLU A 160 -39.14 -74.12 26.90
CA GLU A 160 -39.56 -73.46 28.13
C GLU A 160 -40.53 -72.29 27.88
N ASN A 161 -40.33 -71.49 26.84
CA ASN A 161 -41.10 -70.26 26.60
C ASN A 161 -42.21 -70.40 25.57
N PHE A 162 -42.10 -71.34 24.63
CA PHE A 162 -43.05 -71.57 23.55
C PHE A 162 -43.44 -73.07 23.48
N PRO A 163 -44.04 -73.64 24.55
CA PRO A 163 -44.33 -75.08 24.63
C PRO A 163 -45.36 -75.59 23.61
N ASN A 164 -46.03 -74.67 22.90
CA ASN A 164 -47.04 -74.97 21.88
C ASN A 164 -46.54 -74.72 20.44
N LEU A 165 -45.25 -74.42 20.28
CA LEU A 165 -44.57 -74.34 18.98
C LEU A 165 -44.04 -75.72 18.60
#